data_AF-A0A4R6IR15-F1
#
_entry.id   AF-A0A4R6IR15-F1
#
_cell.length_a   1.000
_cell.length_b   1.000
_cell.length_c   1.000
_cell.angle_alpha   90.00
_cell.angle_beta   90.00
_cell.angle_gamma   90.00
#
_symmetry.space_group_name_H-M   'P 1'
#
loop_
_entity.id
_entity.type
_entity.pdbx_description
1 polymer ?
#
loop_
_entity_poly.entity_id
_entity_poly.type
_entity_poly.pdbx_seq_one_letter_code
_entity_poly.pdbx_strand_id
1 'polypeptide(L)' 'MNRYKKHIRLYRAEDTMSIITGALSGTTGGTLLGSSFGVIGGILGGIIGAFFTGYSEYKDIHKRRSIIRIAQVNP' A
#
# COMPACT_ATOMS: atom_id res chain seq x y z
N MET A 1 13.66 21.04 27.48
CA MET A 1 13.49 19.56 27.46
C MET A 1 12.13 19.25 26.83
N ASN A 2 11.99 18.15 26.08
CA ASN A 2 10.83 17.71 25.26
C ASN A 2 10.75 18.12 23.77
N ARG A 3 11.83 17.82 23.02
CA ARG A 3 11.80 17.72 21.54
C ARG A 3 11.34 16.34 21.02
N TYR A 4 10.52 15.60 21.77
CA TYR A 4 9.92 14.36 21.29
C TYR A 4 8.51 14.64 20.76
N LYS A 5 8.39 15.46 19.70
CA LYS A 5 7.22 15.41 18.82
C LYS A 5 7.33 14.08 18.08
N LYS A 6 6.84 13.02 18.72
CA LYS A 6 6.65 11.69 18.14
C LYS A 6 5.91 11.92 16.83
N HIS A 7 6.62 11.77 15.70
CA HIS A 7 6.01 11.75 14.38
C HIS A 7 5.20 10.45 14.30
N ILE A 8 4.06 10.42 14.97
CA ILE A 8 3.02 9.44 14.68
C ILE A 8 2.64 9.80 13.25
N ARG A 9 3.17 9.04 12.28
CA ARG A 9 2.75 9.12 10.88
C ARG A 9 1.29 8.67 10.87
N LEU A 10 0.38 9.58 11.19
CA LEU A 10 -1.05 9.36 11.07
C LEU A 10 -1.30 9.10 9.58
N TYR A 11 -1.38 7.83 9.21
CA TYR A 11 -1.99 7.42 7.96
C TYR A 11 -3.43 7.94 8.00
N ARG A 12 -3.79 8.78 7.03
CA ARG A 12 -5.17 9.24 6.95
C ARG A 12 -6.02 7.98 6.66
N ALA A 13 -7.23 7.89 7.20
CA ALA A 13 -8.07 6.70 6.98
C ALA A 13 -8.23 6.37 5.48
N GLU A 14 -8.29 7.42 4.64
CA GLU A 14 -8.26 7.37 3.18
C GLU A 14 -7.02 6.65 2.61
N ASP A 15 -5.83 6.95 3.13
CA ASP A 15 -4.57 6.33 2.70
C ASP A 15 -4.57 4.83 3.01
N THR A 16 -5.03 4.47 4.22
CA THR A 16 -5.13 3.07 4.63
C THR A 16 -6.16 2.32 3.80
N MET A 17 -7.31 2.95 3.53
CA MET A 17 -8.35 2.37 2.69
C MET A 17 -7.88 2.14 1.26
N SER A 18 -7.08 3.06 0.69
CA SER A 18 -6.49 2.87 -0.64
C SER A 18 -5.59 1.64 -0.65
N ILE A 19 -4.63 1.53 0.30
CA ILE A 19 -3.72 0.37 0.39
C ILE A 19 -4.50 -0.95 0.50
N ILE A 20 -5.56 -0.98 1.31
CA ILE A 20 -6.41 -2.17 1.45
C ILE A 20 -7.12 -2.47 0.12
N THR A 21 -7.63 -1.44 -0.54
CA THR A 21 -8.37 -1.58 -1.81
C THR A 21 -7.47 -2.12 -2.92
N GLY A 22 -6.25 -1.58 -3.11
CA GLY A 22 -5.38 -2.15 -4.13
C GLY A 22 -4.79 -3.49 -3.72
N ALA A 23 -4.57 -3.78 -2.42
CA ALA A 23 -4.25 -5.14 -1.99
C ALA A 23 -5.37 -6.14 -2.34
N LEU A 24 -6.65 -5.76 -2.18
CA LEU A 24 -7.79 -6.59 -2.59
C LEU A 24 -7.89 -6.76 -4.11
N SER A 25 -7.64 -5.68 -4.87
CA SER A 25 -7.55 -5.74 -6.33
C SER A 25 -6.42 -6.68 -6.77
N GLY A 26 -5.26 -6.57 -6.14
CA GLY A 26 -4.09 -7.43 -6.36
C GLY A 26 -4.38 -8.89 -6.02
N THR A 27 -5.08 -9.14 -4.91
CA THR A 27 -5.53 -10.48 -4.53
C THR A 27 -6.41 -11.08 -5.62
N THR A 28 -7.42 -10.33 -6.08
CA THR A 28 -8.38 -10.82 -7.07
C THR A 28 -7.69 -11.11 -8.40
N GLY A 29 -6.90 -10.17 -8.93
CA GLY A 29 -6.16 -10.35 -10.18
C GLY A 29 -5.12 -11.47 -10.09
N GLY A 30 -4.39 -11.53 -8.96
CA GLY A 30 -3.39 -12.56 -8.69
C GLY A 30 -3.99 -13.95 -8.55
N THR A 31 -5.14 -14.09 -7.89
CA THR A 31 -5.85 -15.37 -7.79
C THR A 31 -6.38 -15.83 -9.15
N LEU A 32 -6.95 -14.92 -9.95
CA LEU A 32 -7.41 -15.27 -11.30
C LEU A 32 -6.25 -15.76 -12.18
N LEU A 33 -5.14 -15.04 -12.22
CA LEU A 33 -3.96 -15.45 -12.98
C LEU A 33 -3.37 -16.77 -12.46
N GLY A 34 -3.19 -16.87 -11.14
CA GLY A 34 -2.62 -18.03 -10.48
C GLY A 34 -3.49 -19.29 -10.61
N SER A 35 -4.82 -19.13 -10.71
CA SER A 35 -5.75 -20.26 -10.84
C SER A 35 -5.51 -21.11 -12.10
N SER A 36 -4.87 -20.52 -13.12
CA SER A 36 -4.40 -21.23 -14.32
C SER A 36 -3.42 -22.37 -14.01
N PHE A 37 -2.76 -22.33 -12.84
CA PHE A 37 -1.84 -23.35 -12.35
C PHE A 37 -2.47 -24.23 -11.25
N GLY A 38 -3.80 -24.19 -11.11
CA GLY A 38 -4.57 -24.92 -10.10
C GLY A 38 -4.83 -24.13 -8.82
N VAL A 39 -5.48 -24.78 -7.85
CA VAL A 39 -5.94 -24.14 -6.60
C VAL A 39 -4.78 -23.54 -5.80
N ILE A 40 -3.66 -24.27 -5.70
CA ILE A 40 -2.45 -23.79 -5.01
C ILE A 40 -1.88 -22.57 -5.73
N GLY A 41 -1.86 -22.59 -7.07
CA GLY A 41 -1.47 -21.46 -7.89
C GLY A 41 -2.34 -20.23 -7.65
N GLY A 42 -3.66 -20.40 -7.54
CA GLY A 42 -4.59 -19.31 -7.22
C GLY A 42 -4.38 -18.71 -5.83
N ILE A 43 -4.07 -19.54 -4.83
CA ILE A 43 -3.74 -19.06 -3.47
C ILE A 43 -2.43 -18.27 -3.47
N LEU A 44 -1.38 -18.84 -4.07
CA LEU A 44 -0.07 -18.17 -4.16
C LEU A 44 -0.15 -16.88 -4.98
N GLY A 45 -0.83 -16.93 -6.12
CA GLY A 45 -1.07 -15.78 -6.98
C GLY A 45 -1.82 -14.66 -6.25
N GLY A 46 -2.84 -15.01 -5.47
CA GLY A 46 -3.57 -14.05 -4.64
C GLY A 46 -2.69 -13.38 -3.59
N ILE A 47 -1.88 -14.16 -2.85
CA ILE A 47 -0.97 -13.62 -1.83
C ILE A 47 0.08 -12.69 -2.46
N ILE A 48 0.70 -13.12 -3.55
CA ILE A 48 1.72 -12.34 -4.26
C ILE A 48 1.10 -11.06 -4.82
N GLY A 49 -0.06 -11.17 -5.48
CA GLY A 49 -0.78 -10.03 -6.03
C GLY A 49 -1.15 -9.01 -4.95
N ALA A 50 -1.71 -9.46 -3.83
CA ALA A 50 -2.05 -8.61 -2.70
C ALA A 50 -0.83 -7.81 -2.19
N PHE A 51 0.29 -8.50 -2.03
CA PHE A 51 1.52 -7.91 -1.52
C PHE A 51 2.09 -6.86 -2.48
N PHE A 52 2.18 -7.17 -3.76
CA PHE A 52 2.72 -6.25 -4.76
C PHE A 52 1.89 -4.99 -4.90
N THR A 53 0.56 -5.13 -5.05
CA THR A 53 -0.32 -4.00 -5.30
C THR A 53 -0.46 -3.12 -4.06
N GLY A 54 -0.67 -3.72 -2.88
CA GLY A 54 -0.72 -2.99 -1.61
C GLY A 54 0.60 -2.30 -1.26
N TYR A 55 1.74 -2.93 -1.54
CA TYR A 55 3.05 -2.30 -1.34
C TYR A 55 3.30 -1.13 -2.32
N SER A 56 2.85 -1.27 -3.57
CA SER A 56 2.93 -0.18 -4.56
C SER A 56 2.16 1.05 -4.09
N GLU A 57 0.91 0.88 -3.63
CA GLU A 57 0.12 1.98 -3.09
C GLU A 57 0.74 2.58 -1.83
N TYR A 58 1.24 1.74 -0.93
CA TYR A 58 1.96 2.23 0.25
C TYR A 58 3.14 3.12 -0.16
N LYS A 59 3.93 2.69 -1.15
CA LYS A 59 5.07 3.46 -1.66
C LYS A 59 4.63 4.77 -2.31
N ASP A 60 3.56 4.77 -3.09
CA ASP A 60 3.03 5.97 -3.74
C ASP A 60 2.51 6.99 -2.72
N ILE A 61 1.77 6.54 -1.72
CA ILE A 61 1.32 7.39 -0.61
C ILE A 61 2.51 7.94 0.16
N HIS A 62 3.54 7.12 0.39
CA HIS A 62 4.75 7.55 1.06
C HIS A 62 5.49 8.64 0.27
N LYS A 63 5.57 8.49 -1.06
CA LYS A 63 6.19 9.45 -1.98
C LYS A 63 5.39 10.76 -2.07
N ARG A 64 4.05 10.71 -2.16
CA ARG A 64 3.22 11.94 -2.18
C ARG A 64 3.41 12.76 -0.89
N ARG A 65 3.49 12.09 0.26
CA ARG A 65 3.70 12.78 1.54
C ARG A 65 5.08 13.40 1.71
N SER A 66 6.13 12.82 1.13
CA SER A 66 7.46 13.45 1.17
C SER A 66 7.46 14.76 0.37
N ILE A 67 6.82 14.78 -0.80
CA ILE A 67 6.70 15.99 -1.64
C ILE A 67 5.93 17.11 -0.92
N ILE A 68 4.78 16.79 -0.31
CA ILE A 68 3.97 17.78 0.42
C ILE A 68 4.75 18.36 1.61
N ARG A 69 5.54 17.54 2.32
CA ARG A 69 6.40 18.06 3.40
C ARG A 69 7.45 19.05 2.89
N ILE A 70 8.04 18.81 1.73
CA ILE A 70 9.07 19.71 1.17
C ILE A 70 8.42 21.03 0.75
N ALA A 71 7.26 20.98 0.10
CA ALA A 71 6.50 22.17 -0.31
C ALA A 71 5.97 23.00 0.87
N GLN A 72 5.70 22.37 2.02
CA GLN A 72 5.28 23.07 3.25
C GLN A 72 6.45 23.68 4.05
N VAL A 73 7.67 23.19 3.83
CA VAL A 73 8.89 23.67 4.54
C VAL A 73 9.61 24.77 3.76
N ASN A 74 9.35 24.90 2.46
CA ASN A 74 9.90 25.96 1.61
C ASN A 74 8.78 26.65 0.81
N PRO A 75 8.09 27.66 1.39
CA PRO A 75 7.06 28.43 0.69
C PRO A 75 7.64 29.33 -0.41
#